data_AF-X0YFM4-F1
#
_entry.id   AF-X0YFM4-F1
#
_cell.length_a   1.000
_cell.length_b   1.000
_cell.length_c   1.000
_cell.angle_alpha   90.00
_cell.angle_beta   90.00
_cell.angle_gamma   90.00
#
_symmetry.space_group_name_H-M   'P 1'
#
loop_
_entity.id
_entity.type
_entity.pdbx_description
1 polymer ?
#
loop_
_entity_poly.entity_id
_entity_poly.type
_entity_poly.pdbx_seq_one_letter_code
_entity_poly.pdbx_strand_id
1 'polypeptide(L)'
;EDRVIYGDLRLETVVDKNKLLDMALKISGEKLPAHRRGKVLRILSLNEKDVIRGLGVWLELLDGGYPSSLDPKVAIKQADSLLAAKSGSIKQANKEKKKEIEEKAYDIFFASAFYDKLVREKKDVAYYGDKITVEDSGKVLMRWKVPDDQYRVVFGNLTRKNV
;
A
#
# COMPACT_ATOMS: atom_id res chain seq x y z
N GLU A 1 -31.62 -28.64 -3.84
CA GLU A 1 -30.30 -28.68 -4.50
C GLU A 1 -29.98 -27.28 -5.01
N ASP A 2 -29.28 -26.48 -4.21
CA ASP A 2 -28.89 -25.12 -4.61
C ASP A 2 -27.53 -25.17 -5.31
N ARG A 3 -27.54 -25.19 -6.64
CA ARG A 3 -26.35 -24.97 -7.45
C ARG A 3 -26.06 -23.48 -7.51
N VAL A 4 -25.17 -23.01 -6.64
CA VAL A 4 -24.54 -21.70 -6.80
C VAL A 4 -23.60 -21.79 -8.00
N ILE A 5 -24.01 -21.16 -9.10
CA ILE A 5 -23.19 -20.99 -10.30
C ILE A 5 -22.10 -19.99 -9.94
N TYR A 6 -20.89 -20.48 -9.64
CA TYR A 6 -19.70 -19.67 -9.74
C TYR A 6 -19.50 -19.36 -11.22
N GLY A 7 -20.04 -18.22 -11.64
CA GLY A 7 -19.78 -17.65 -12.95
C GLY A 7 -18.28 -17.50 -13.14
N ASP A 8 -17.78 -18.18 -14.17
CA ASP A 8 -16.44 -18.09 -14.71
C ASP A 8 -16.02 -16.62 -14.85
N LEU A 9 -15.14 -16.15 -13.97
CA LEU A 9 -14.61 -14.78 -13.92
C LEU A 9 -13.45 -14.61 -14.91
N ARG A 10 -13.62 -15.12 -16.13
CA ARG A 10 -12.72 -14.83 -17.25
C ARG A 10 -13.57 -14.20 -18.35
N LEU A 11 -13.13 -13.01 -18.80
CA LEU A 11 -13.82 -12.03 -19.68
C LEU A 11 -14.69 -11.08 -18.83
N GLU A 12 -14.55 -9.76 -18.77
CA GLU A 12 -14.25 -8.78 -19.83
C GLU A 12 -14.14 -7.37 -19.22
N THR A 13 -13.24 -6.54 -19.77
CA THR A 13 -13.29 -5.06 -19.75
C THR A 13 -13.20 -4.30 -18.41
N VAL A 14 -12.52 -3.15 -18.47
CA VAL A 14 -12.32 -2.21 -17.37
C VAL A 14 -13.67 -1.72 -16.84
N VAL A 15 -14.25 -2.42 -15.86
CA VAL A 15 -15.39 -1.88 -15.13
C VAL A 15 -14.93 -0.60 -14.43
N ASP A 16 -15.61 0.52 -14.71
CA ASP A 16 -15.33 1.78 -14.06
C ASP A 16 -15.47 1.60 -12.53
N LYS A 17 -14.35 1.73 -11.83
CA LYS A 17 -14.27 1.54 -10.39
C LYS A 17 -15.18 2.51 -9.63
N ASN A 18 -15.45 3.70 -10.20
CA ASN A 18 -16.43 4.63 -9.64
C ASN A 18 -17.84 4.03 -9.69
N LYS A 19 -18.21 3.44 -10.83
CA LYS A 19 -19.51 2.78 -11.00
C LYS A 19 -19.69 1.60 -10.03
N LEU A 20 -18.65 0.79 -9.81
CA LEU A 20 -18.70 -0.28 -8.80
C LEU A 20 -18.85 0.26 -7.38
N LEU A 21 -18.13 1.32 -7.03
CA LEU A 21 -18.26 1.95 -5.73
C LEU A 21 -19.65 2.54 -5.53
N ASP A 22 -20.20 3.22 -6.54
CA ASP A 22 -21.55 3.78 -6.50
C ASP A 22 -22.62 2.70 -6.35
N MET A 23 -22.47 1.56 -7.04
CA MET A 23 -23.34 0.40 -6.87
C MET A 23 -23.26 -0.17 -5.45
N ALA A 24 -22.05 -0.34 -4.91
CA ALA A 24 -21.84 -0.87 -3.56
C ALA A 24 -22.44 0.06 -2.48
N LEU A 25 -22.29 1.38 -2.63
CA LEU A 25 -22.89 2.37 -1.74
C LEU A 25 -24.42 2.36 -1.84
N LYS A 26 -24.97 2.20 -3.04
CA LYS A 26 -26.42 2.07 -3.25
C LYS A 26 -26.99 0.81 -2.60
N ILE A 27 -26.29 -0.32 -2.67
CA ILE A 27 -26.72 -1.60 -2.07
C ILE A 27 -26.63 -1.57 -0.54
N SER A 28 -25.51 -1.06 0.00
CA SER A 28 -25.29 -0.99 1.45
C SER A 28 -26.12 0.09 2.16
N GLY A 29 -26.62 1.09 1.42
CA GLY A 29 -27.28 2.26 1.99
C GLY A 29 -26.33 3.25 2.67
N GLU A 30 -25.02 3.00 2.62
CA GLU A 30 -24.03 3.88 3.23
C GLU A 30 -23.75 5.13 2.40
N LYS A 31 -23.48 6.24 3.10
CA LYS A 31 -23.06 7.51 2.50
C LYS A 31 -21.56 7.72 2.71
N LEU A 32 -20.78 7.63 1.64
CA LEU A 32 -19.34 7.92 1.66
C LEU A 32 -19.08 9.40 1.31
N PRO A 33 -18.48 10.20 2.22
CA PRO A 33 -18.12 11.58 1.93
C PRO A 33 -17.18 11.70 0.73
N ALA A 34 -17.34 12.75 -0.09
CA ALA A 34 -16.55 12.95 -1.32
C ALA A 34 -15.03 12.91 -1.06
N HIS A 35 -14.56 13.51 0.04
CA HIS A 35 -13.13 13.52 0.39
C HIS A 35 -12.57 12.13 0.76
N ARG A 36 -13.42 11.12 1.03
CA ARG A 36 -13.01 9.74 1.32
C ARG A 36 -13.10 8.82 0.11
N ARG A 37 -13.85 9.18 -0.93
CA ARG A 37 -14.02 8.38 -2.16
C ARG A 37 -12.68 8.00 -2.78
N GLY A 38 -11.77 8.96 -2.95
CA GLY A 38 -10.45 8.69 -3.53
C GLY A 38 -9.65 7.65 -2.75
N LYS A 39 -9.72 7.70 -1.41
CA LYS A 39 -9.04 6.73 -0.53
C LYS A 39 -9.64 5.33 -0.69
N VAL A 40 -10.97 5.21 -0.73
CA VAL A 40 -11.65 3.92 -0.93
C VAL A 40 -11.34 3.34 -2.31
N LEU A 41 -11.38 4.14 -3.37
CA LEU A 41 -11.00 3.69 -4.71
C LEU A 41 -9.55 3.20 -4.78
N ARG A 42 -8.65 3.84 -4.04
CA ARG A 42 -7.25 3.41 -3.91
C ARG A 42 -7.15 2.06 -3.18
N ILE A 43 -7.91 1.84 -2.09
CA ILE A 43 -7.99 0.51 -1.42
C ILE A 43 -8.46 -0.57 -2.41
N LEU A 44 -9.49 -0.28 -3.20
CA LEU A 44 -10.03 -1.23 -4.19
C LEU A 44 -9.09 -1.49 -5.37
N SER A 45 -8.01 -0.71 -5.51
CA SER A 45 -7.08 -0.78 -6.63
C SER A 45 -5.60 -0.75 -6.25
N LEU A 46 -5.30 -1.28 -5.06
CA LEU A 46 -3.94 -1.46 -4.55
C LEU A 46 -3.04 -2.12 -5.59
N ASN A 47 -1.92 -1.46 -5.87
CA ASN A 47 -0.95 -1.86 -6.87
C ASN A 47 0.48 -1.52 -6.42
N GLU A 48 1.47 -1.90 -7.23
CA GLU A 48 2.89 -1.66 -6.95
C GLU A 48 3.22 -0.20 -6.60
N LYS A 49 2.57 0.79 -7.24
CA LYS A 49 2.88 2.20 -6.97
C LYS A 49 2.61 2.56 -5.51
N ASP A 50 1.66 1.88 -4.87
CA ASP A 50 1.32 2.09 -3.47
C ASP A 50 2.45 1.66 -2.53
N VAL A 51 3.06 0.49 -2.78
CA VAL A 51 4.19 0.05 -1.98
C VAL A 51 5.42 0.90 -2.20
N ILE A 52 5.69 1.33 -3.44
CA ILE A 52 6.83 2.22 -3.72
C ILE A 52 6.67 3.58 -3.04
N ARG A 53 5.47 4.17 -3.07
CA ARG A 53 5.22 5.46 -2.39
C ARG A 53 5.41 5.34 -0.88
N GLY A 54 4.79 4.35 -0.24
CA GLY A 54 4.95 4.18 1.21
C GLY A 54 6.38 3.86 1.62
N LEU A 55 7.11 3.04 0.86
CA LEU A 55 8.54 2.79 1.10
C LEU A 55 9.38 4.05 0.91
N GLY A 56 9.02 4.95 -0.03
CA GLY A 56 9.64 6.26 -0.15
C GLY A 56 9.44 7.15 1.09
N VAL A 57 8.24 7.12 1.69
CA VAL A 57 7.98 7.81 2.96
C VAL A 57 8.85 7.23 4.08
N TRP A 58 9.04 5.91 4.12
CA TRP A 58 9.91 5.28 5.11
C TRP A 58 11.37 5.71 5.01
N LEU A 59 11.91 5.81 3.79
CA LEU A 59 13.25 6.36 3.58
C LEU A 59 13.42 7.75 4.19
N GLU A 60 12.40 8.61 4.05
CA GLU A 60 12.42 9.95 4.66
C GLU A 60 12.36 9.88 6.20
N LEU A 61 11.49 9.04 6.75
CA LEU A 61 11.28 8.95 8.21
C LEU A 61 12.44 8.28 8.95
N LEU A 62 13.14 7.35 8.29
CA LEU A 62 14.22 6.55 8.85
C LEU A 62 15.59 6.93 8.28
N ASP A 63 15.70 8.11 7.67
CA ASP A 63 16.95 8.67 7.17
C ASP A 63 17.74 7.68 6.28
N GLY A 64 17.05 7.06 5.32
CA GLY A 64 17.60 6.06 4.39
C GLY A 64 17.22 4.61 4.70
N GLY A 65 16.56 4.36 5.84
CA GLY A 65 16.12 3.03 6.27
C GLY A 65 14.72 2.62 5.82
N TYR A 66 14.40 1.34 6.06
CA TYR A 66 13.09 0.75 5.85
C TYR A 66 12.52 0.18 7.16
N PRO A 67 11.19 0.01 7.29
CA PRO A 67 10.62 -0.62 8.46
C PRO A 67 11.02 -2.09 8.50
N SER A 68 11.09 -2.68 9.70
CA SER A 68 11.40 -4.11 9.84
C SER A 68 10.27 -5.01 9.33
N SER A 69 9.06 -4.48 9.18
CA SER A 69 7.90 -5.20 8.66
C SER A 69 6.92 -4.26 7.96
N LEU A 70 6.29 -4.75 6.89
CA LEU A 70 5.14 -4.13 6.23
C LEU A 70 3.80 -4.72 6.71
N ASP A 71 3.81 -5.55 7.76
CA ASP A 71 2.57 -5.93 8.44
C ASP A 71 1.84 -4.66 8.90
N PRO A 72 0.56 -4.48 8.54
CA PRO A 72 -0.16 -3.24 8.83
C PRO A 72 -0.15 -2.85 10.31
N LYS A 73 -0.26 -3.82 11.24
CA LYS A 73 -0.29 -3.50 12.67
C LYS A 73 1.06 -2.99 13.16
N VAL A 74 2.15 -3.59 12.67
CA VAL A 74 3.52 -3.18 13.04
C VAL A 74 3.88 -1.85 12.37
N ALA A 75 3.67 -1.75 11.06
CA ALA A 75 4.04 -0.59 10.25
C ALA A 75 3.30 0.69 10.69
N ILE A 76 1.99 0.62 10.93
CA ILE A 76 1.19 1.78 11.36
C ILE A 76 1.65 2.27 12.73
N LYS A 77 1.86 1.37 13.69
CA LYS A 77 2.33 1.74 15.04
C LYS A 77 3.71 2.43 15.00
N GLN A 78 4.62 1.91 14.18
CA GLN A 78 5.95 2.50 14.00
C GLN A 78 5.85 3.87 13.31
N ALA A 79 5.00 4.00 12.29
CA ALA A 79 4.77 5.23 11.56
C ALA A 79 4.18 6.34 12.43
N ASP A 80 3.16 6.03 13.24
CA ASP A 80 2.55 6.99 14.17
C ASP A 80 3.59 7.58 15.13
N SER A 81 4.48 6.73 15.65
CA SER A 81 5.55 7.13 16.56
C SER A 81 6.57 8.06 15.88
N LEU A 82 6.99 7.72 14.65
CA LEU A 82 7.98 8.49 13.89
C LEU A 82 7.42 9.79 13.32
N LEU A 83 6.20 9.77 12.80
CA LEU A 83 5.52 10.96 12.30
C LEU A 83 5.30 11.96 13.44
N ALA A 84 4.92 11.52 14.64
CA ALA A 84 4.82 12.38 15.80
C ALA A 84 6.19 12.99 16.19
N ALA A 85 7.26 12.19 16.17
CA ALA A 85 8.61 12.66 16.50
C ALA A 85 9.17 13.67 15.48
N LYS A 86 9.04 13.38 14.17
CA LYS A 86 9.59 14.20 13.08
C LYS A 86 8.75 15.45 12.77
N SER A 87 7.46 15.46 13.12
CA SER A 87 6.55 16.58 12.80
C SER A 87 6.39 17.61 13.91
N GLY A 88 6.95 17.36 15.10
CA GLY A 88 6.69 18.19 16.29
C GLY A 88 5.22 18.14 16.72
N SER A 89 4.75 19.17 17.42
CA SER A 89 3.38 19.20 17.95
C SER A 89 2.35 19.37 16.82
N ILE A 90 1.76 18.27 16.35
CA ILE A 90 0.72 18.24 15.30
C ILE A 90 -0.43 19.21 15.63
N LYS A 91 -0.72 19.45 16.91
CA LYS A 91 -1.75 20.42 17.34
C LYS A 91 -1.45 21.84 16.84
N GLN A 92 -0.18 22.24 16.84
CA GLN A 92 0.29 23.56 16.43
C GLN A 92 0.64 23.64 14.93
N ALA A 93 0.67 22.51 14.22
CA ALA A 93 0.94 22.48 12.79
C ALA A 93 -0.16 23.23 12.00
N ASN A 94 0.29 23.95 10.96
CA ASN A 94 -0.61 24.60 10.02
C ASN A 94 -1.38 23.56 9.18
N LYS A 95 -2.38 24.01 8.42
CA LYS A 95 -3.26 23.13 7.62
C LYS A 95 -2.49 22.30 6.58
N GLU A 96 -1.48 22.89 5.95
CA GLU A 96 -0.67 22.24 4.92
C GLU A 96 0.17 21.12 5.51
N LYS A 97 0.86 21.38 6.63
CA LYS A 97 1.67 20.37 7.32
C LYS A 97 0.83 19.22 7.86
N LYS A 98 -0.37 19.51 8.38
CA LYS A 98 -1.35 18.48 8.78
C LYS A 98 -1.74 17.59 7.60
N LYS A 99 -2.00 18.18 6.43
CA LYS A 99 -2.34 17.45 5.21
C LYS A 99 -1.18 16.58 4.72
N GLU A 100 0.05 17.11 4.75
CA GLU A 100 1.26 16.37 4.38
C GLU A 100 1.47 15.14 5.27
N ILE A 101 1.33 15.30 6.60
CA ILE A 101 1.43 14.18 7.56
C ILE A 101 0.33 13.14 7.30
N GLU A 102 -0.90 13.59 7.06
CA GLU A 102 -2.02 12.71 6.73
C GLU A 102 -1.74 11.93 5.43
N GLU A 103 -1.26 12.59 4.37
CA GLU A 103 -0.91 11.96 3.10
C GLU A 103 0.19 10.91 3.25
N LYS A 104 1.25 11.22 4.02
CA LYS A 104 2.34 10.28 4.35
C LYS A 104 1.84 9.06 5.12
N ALA A 105 0.98 9.27 6.13
CA ALA A 105 0.37 8.18 6.87
C ALA A 105 -0.46 7.26 5.96
N TYR A 106 -1.21 7.83 5.01
CA TYR A 106 -1.92 7.04 4.01
C TYR A 106 -0.99 6.27 3.09
N ASP A 107 0.09 6.86 2.60
CA ASP A 107 1.03 6.13 1.74
C ASP A 107 1.66 4.93 2.45
N ILE A 108 1.99 5.07 3.74
CA ILE A 108 2.45 3.93 4.58
C ILE A 108 1.34 2.88 4.73
N PHE A 109 0.11 3.29 5.00
CA PHE A 109 -1.04 2.38 5.10
C PHE A 109 -1.24 1.61 3.79
N PHE A 110 -1.22 2.29 2.64
CA PHE A 110 -1.44 1.67 1.34
C PHE A 110 -0.32 0.71 0.95
N ALA A 111 0.94 1.01 1.29
CA ALA A 111 2.04 0.08 1.14
C ALA A 111 1.83 -1.21 1.95
N SER A 112 1.44 -1.06 3.22
CA SER A 112 1.16 -2.19 4.11
C SER A 112 -0.04 -3.01 3.64
N ALA A 113 -1.10 -2.36 3.16
CA ALA A 113 -2.28 -3.01 2.61
C ALA A 113 -1.98 -3.77 1.30
N PHE A 114 -1.11 -3.24 0.44
CA PHE A 114 -0.65 -3.95 -0.76
C PHE A 114 0.19 -5.18 -0.39
N TYR A 115 1.11 -5.06 0.57
CA TYR A 115 1.87 -6.19 1.08
C TYR A 115 0.95 -7.30 1.62
N ASP A 116 0.00 -6.95 2.49
CA ASP A 116 -0.99 -7.86 3.07
C ASP A 116 -1.89 -8.51 2.00
N LYS A 117 -2.27 -7.78 0.94
CA LYS A 117 -2.92 -8.35 -0.24
C LYS A 117 -2.07 -9.44 -0.89
N LEU A 118 -0.78 -9.20 -1.13
CA LEU A 118 0.12 -10.21 -1.73
C LEU A 118 0.26 -11.46 -0.85
N VAL A 119 0.34 -11.29 0.47
CA VAL A 119 0.37 -12.40 1.45
C VAL A 119 -0.92 -13.23 1.34
N ARG A 120 -2.09 -12.59 1.40
CA ARG A 120 -3.40 -13.27 1.27
C ARG A 120 -3.56 -14.01 -0.06
N GLU A 121 -3.08 -13.40 -1.14
CA GLU A 121 -3.08 -13.99 -2.48
C GLU A 121 -1.98 -15.05 -2.68
N LYS A 122 -1.20 -15.37 -1.63
CA LYS A 122 -0.12 -16.36 -1.63
C LYS A 122 0.90 -16.13 -2.76
N LYS A 123 1.24 -14.86 -3.02
CA LYS A 123 2.18 -14.46 -4.09
C LYS A 123 3.66 -14.68 -3.72
N ASP A 124 3.97 -15.63 -2.83
CA ASP A 124 5.34 -15.93 -2.38
C ASP A 124 6.17 -14.66 -2.10
N VAL A 125 5.63 -13.80 -1.23
CA VAL A 125 6.22 -12.51 -0.93
C VAL A 125 7.39 -12.66 0.03
N ALA A 126 8.47 -11.92 -0.21
CA ALA A 126 9.58 -11.77 0.72
C ALA A 126 9.94 -10.29 0.86
N TYR A 127 10.25 -9.88 2.09
CA TYR A 127 10.60 -8.52 2.45
C TYR A 127 11.81 -8.51 3.40
N TYR A 128 12.75 -7.59 3.18
CA TYR A 128 14.04 -7.54 3.85
C TYR A 128 14.37 -6.14 4.40
N GLY A 129 13.35 -5.35 4.75
CA GLY A 129 13.53 -3.96 5.20
C GLY A 129 14.32 -3.80 6.51
N ASP A 130 14.45 -4.86 7.31
CA ASP A 130 15.28 -4.87 8.51
C ASP A 130 16.80 -4.94 8.23
N LYS A 131 17.19 -5.32 7.00
CA LYS A 131 18.59 -5.58 6.61
C LYS A 131 19.09 -4.71 5.48
N ILE A 132 18.17 -4.04 4.78
CA ILE A 132 18.45 -3.28 3.57
C ILE A 132 18.23 -1.80 3.86
N THR A 133 19.10 -0.97 3.29
CA THR A 133 19.03 0.50 3.32
C THR A 133 19.02 1.04 1.89
N VAL A 134 18.89 2.36 1.73
CA VAL A 134 18.97 3.00 0.41
C VAL A 134 20.37 2.85 -0.22
N GLU A 135 21.43 2.77 0.60
CA GLU A 135 22.80 2.55 0.17
C GLU A 135 22.99 1.17 -0.47
N ASP A 136 22.20 0.18 -0.05
CA ASP A 136 22.14 -1.17 -0.61
C ASP A 136 21.37 -1.23 -1.95
N SER A 137 21.57 -0.24 -2.81
CA SER A 137 20.78 0.04 -4.01
C SER A 137 20.54 -1.15 -4.96
N GLY A 138 21.47 -2.10 -5.04
CA GLY A 138 21.38 -3.29 -5.89
C GLY A 138 20.83 -4.54 -5.18
N LYS A 139 20.55 -4.49 -3.88
CA LYS A 139 20.03 -5.62 -3.11
C LYS A 139 18.51 -5.65 -3.12
N VAL A 140 17.94 -6.86 -3.08
CA VAL A 140 16.49 -7.08 -3.06
C VAL A 140 15.92 -6.59 -1.73
N LEU A 141 15.05 -5.60 -1.78
CA LEU A 141 14.27 -5.12 -0.64
C LEU A 141 12.98 -5.92 -0.49
N MET A 142 12.27 -6.13 -1.60
CA MET A 142 11.01 -6.86 -1.64
C MET A 142 10.88 -7.62 -2.95
N ARG A 143 10.25 -8.79 -2.91
CA ARG A 143 9.85 -9.52 -4.13
C ARG A 143 8.53 -10.24 -3.94
N TRP A 144 7.83 -10.48 -5.04
CA TRP A 144 6.66 -11.37 -5.08
C TRP A 144 6.53 -12.02 -6.46
N LYS A 145 5.89 -13.17 -6.49
CA LYS A 145 5.63 -13.94 -7.70
C LYS A 145 4.57 -13.26 -8.56
N VAL A 146 4.84 -13.17 -9.85
CA VAL A 146 3.91 -12.72 -10.90
C VAL A 146 3.65 -13.90 -11.87
N PRO A 147 2.79 -13.76 -12.91
CA PRO A 147 2.59 -14.83 -13.89
C PRO A 147 3.90 -15.28 -14.56
N ASP A 148 3.83 -16.42 -15.25
CA ASP A 148 4.96 -17.00 -16.01
C ASP A 148 6.19 -17.36 -15.17
N ASP A 149 5.95 -17.71 -13.90
CA ASP A 149 6.97 -18.11 -12.93
C ASP A 149 8.04 -17.03 -12.63
N GLN A 150 7.78 -15.78 -13.03
CA GLN A 150 8.66 -14.64 -12.78
C GLN A 150 8.41 -14.04 -11.40
N TYR A 151 9.38 -13.27 -10.93
CA TYR A 151 9.26 -12.44 -9.73
C TYR A 151 9.33 -10.97 -10.10
N ARG A 152 8.43 -10.18 -9.51
CA ARG A 152 8.62 -8.73 -9.44
C ARG A 152 9.53 -8.42 -8.26
N VAL A 153 10.57 -7.63 -8.51
CA VAL A 153 11.58 -7.26 -7.52
C VAL A 153 11.61 -5.74 -7.36
N VAL A 154 11.67 -5.30 -6.10
CA VAL A 154 11.96 -3.93 -5.68
C VAL A 154 13.32 -3.95 -4.99
N PHE A 155 14.22 -3.08 -5.41
CA PHE A 155 15.58 -2.95 -4.84
C PHE A 155 15.65 -1.86 -3.76
N GLY A 156 16.77 -1.81 -3.02
CA GLY A 156 17.01 -0.83 -1.96
C GLY A 156 16.95 0.64 -2.41
N ASN A 157 17.13 0.93 -3.70
CA ASN A 157 16.92 2.29 -4.24
C ASN A 157 15.52 2.51 -4.85
N LEU A 158 14.57 1.61 -4.56
CA LEU A 158 13.20 1.58 -5.10
C LEU A 158 13.09 1.41 -6.63
N THR A 159 14.19 1.08 -7.31
CA THR A 159 14.11 0.59 -8.70
C THR A 159 13.47 -0.78 -8.75
N ARG A 160 12.98 -1.16 -9.94
CA ARG A 160 12.11 -2.32 -10.12
C ARG A 160 12.46 -3.10 -11.36
N LYS A 161 12.33 -4.43 -11.28
CA LYS A 161 12.56 -5.32 -12.42
C LYS A 161 11.71 -6.59 -12.27
N ASN A 162 11.39 -7.23 -13.40
CA ASN A 162 10.98 -8.63 -13.40
C ASN A 162 12.23 -9.50 -13.56
N VAL A 163 12.31 -10.58 -12.79
CA VAL A 163 13.40 -11.57 -12.84
C VAL A 163 12.84 -12.97 -12.99
#